data_AF-A0A6M3LH17-F1
#
_entry.id   AF-A0A6M3LH17-F1
#
_cell.length_a   1.000
_cell.length_b   1.000
_cell.length_c   1.000
_cell.angle_alpha   90.00
_cell.angle_beta   90.00
_cell.angle_gamma   90.00
#
_symmetry.space_group_name_H-M   'P 1'
#
loop_
_entity.id
_entity.type
_entity.pdbx_description
1 polymer ?
#
loop_
_entity_poly.entity_id
_entity_poly.type
_entity_poly.pdbx_seq_one_letter_code
_entity_poly.pdbx_strand_id
1 'polypeptide(L)'
;MCRSCSALNARENSPDKPNWKGGITIWGGYVFIYKPDHPKALNGKYVKRSVLVLEAKLSRYLRDGYDCHHIDDNKLNDSPENLEEKRHDMHASIRKERRGNGTEVD
;
A
#
# COMPACT_ATOMS: atom_id res chain seq x y z
N MET A 1 21.61 29.19 32.43
CA MET A 1 20.75 28.95 31.25
C MET A 1 20.81 27.47 30.88
N CYS A 2 19.72 26.72 31.02
CA CYS A 2 19.71 25.25 30.84
C CYS A 2 19.62 24.88 29.35
N ARG A 3 20.57 24.09 28.86
CA ARG A 3 20.66 23.54 27.50
C ARG A 3 20.05 22.14 27.45
N SER A 4 18.73 22.02 27.52
CA SER A 4 18.09 20.73 27.27
C SER A 4 16.63 20.88 26.87
N CYS A 5 16.37 20.82 25.57
CA CYS A 5 15.15 20.26 25.01
C CYS A 5 15.55 19.61 23.69
N SER A 6 15.67 18.29 23.76
CA SER A 6 16.04 17.38 22.69
C SER A 6 15.28 17.68 21.41
N ALA A 7 16.03 17.86 20.32
CA ALA A 7 15.51 17.92 18.96
C ALA A 7 14.65 16.68 18.68
N LEU A 8 13.33 16.81 18.86
CA LEU A 8 12.37 15.89 18.27
C LEU A 8 12.53 16.05 16.77
N ASN A 9 13.09 15.00 16.17
CA ASN A 9 13.32 14.80 14.73
C ASN A 9 12.02 15.01 13.94
N ALA A 10 11.65 16.27 13.69
CA ALA A 10 10.63 16.64 12.73
C ALA A 10 11.21 16.46 11.32
N ARG A 11 11.35 15.19 10.91
CA ARG A 11 11.55 14.79 9.51
C ARG A 11 10.22 14.91 8.76
N GLU A 12 9.50 16.00 8.99
CA GLU A 12 8.12 16.15 8.58
C GLU A 12 8.08 16.86 7.24
N ASN A 13 7.36 16.23 6.31
CA ASN A 13 7.00 16.82 5.03
C ASN A 13 6.01 17.94 5.31
N SER A 14 6.54 19.12 5.62
CA SER A 14 5.76 20.28 5.99
C SER A 14 5.15 21.01 4.79
N PRO A 15 4.04 21.74 4.99
CA PRO A 15 3.34 22.50 3.96
C PRO A 15 4.16 23.53 3.20
N ASP A 16 5.19 24.05 3.87
CA ASP A 16 6.01 25.18 3.45
C ASP A 16 7.12 24.83 2.44
N LYS A 17 7.25 23.54 2.07
CA LYS A 17 8.25 23.10 1.09
C LYS A 17 7.70 23.26 -0.34
N PRO A 18 8.46 23.82 -1.30
CA PRO A 18 8.02 23.98 -2.69
C PRO A 18 7.73 22.66 -3.43
N ASN A 19 8.24 21.53 -2.92
CA ASN A 19 7.99 20.18 -3.45
C ASN A 19 6.86 19.43 -2.72
N TRP A 20 6.13 20.09 -1.83
CA TRP A 20 5.02 19.47 -1.11
C TRP A 20 3.80 19.31 -2.02
N LYS A 21 3.55 18.08 -2.46
CA LYS A 21 2.39 17.72 -3.27
C LYS A 21 1.21 17.26 -2.40
N GLY A 22 0.90 18.02 -1.35
CA GLY A 22 -0.18 17.68 -0.42
C GLY A 22 0.01 16.33 0.30
N GLY A 23 1.26 15.91 0.52
CA GLY A 23 1.57 14.64 1.18
C GLY A 23 1.51 13.40 0.27
N ILE A 24 1.40 13.56 -1.05
CA ILE A 24 1.44 12.44 -1.99
C ILE A 24 2.90 12.13 -2.35
N THR A 25 3.31 10.87 -2.22
CA THR A 25 4.62 10.40 -2.64
C THR A 25 4.50 9.12 -3.46
N ILE A 26 5.36 8.95 -4.45
CA ILE A 26 5.36 7.76 -5.32
C ILE A 26 6.66 7.02 -5.06
N TRP A 27 6.56 5.75 -4.66
CA TRP A 27 7.72 4.92 -4.38
C TRP A 27 7.50 3.49 -4.89
N GLY A 28 8.49 2.95 -5.62
CA GLY A 28 8.41 1.59 -6.18
C GLY A 28 7.26 1.36 -7.18
N GLY A 29 6.74 2.43 -7.78
CA GLY A 29 5.58 2.38 -8.67
C GLY A 29 4.22 2.45 -7.96
N TYR A 30 4.19 2.60 -6.64
CA TYR A 30 2.97 2.75 -5.86
C TYR A 30 2.80 4.19 -5.38
N VAL A 31 1.54 4.65 -5.35
CA VAL A 31 1.18 5.95 -4.80
C VAL A 31 0.90 5.81 -3.30
N PHE A 32 1.55 6.63 -2.49
CA PHE A 32 1.36 6.73 -1.06
C PHE A 32 0.85 8.12 -0.70
N ILE A 33 -0.04 8.17 0.29
CA ILE A 33 -0.67 9.38 0.79
C ILE A 33 -0.27 9.54 2.26
N TYR A 34 0.21 10.73 2.61
CA TYR A 34 0.52 11.08 3.99
C TYR A 34 -0.77 11.12 4.81
N LYS A 35 -0.92 10.17 5.74
CA LYS A 35 -2.06 10.05 6.63
C LYS A 35 -1.57 9.47 7.96
N PRO A 36 -0.88 10.29 8.79
CA PRO A 36 -0.30 9.84 10.05
C PRO A 36 -1.34 9.38 11.07
N ASP A 37 -2.60 9.82 10.90
CA ASP A 37 -3.74 9.42 11.72
C ASP A 37 -4.26 8.00 11.39
N HIS A 38 -3.76 7.36 10.31
CA HIS A 38 -4.29 6.07 9.88
C HIS A 38 -3.70 4.91 10.70
N PRO A 39 -4.53 3.98 11.23
CA PRO A 39 -4.05 2.85 12.02
C PRO A 39 -3.12 1.90 11.23
N LYS A 40 -3.29 1.84 9.90
CA LYS A 40 -2.43 1.07 8.98
C LYS A 40 -1.39 1.92 8.24
N ALA A 41 -0.98 3.05 8.81
CA ALA A 41 0.07 3.87 8.20
C ALA A 41 1.43 3.17 8.25
N LEU A 42 2.03 2.97 7.08
CA LEU A 42 3.42 2.55 6.93
C LEU A 42 4.33 3.60 7.58
N ASN A 43 5.22 3.13 8.45
CA ASN A 43 6.11 3.96 9.27
C ASN A 43 5.38 5.05 10.07
N GLY A 44 4.09 4.84 10.37
CA GLY A 44 3.24 5.80 11.10
C GLY A 44 2.93 7.09 10.35
N LYS A 45 3.14 7.14 9.03
CA LYS A 45 3.02 8.38 8.26
C LYS A 45 2.30 8.24 6.92
N TYR A 46 2.47 7.12 6.22
CA TYR A 46 2.01 6.98 4.83
C TYR A 46 1.11 5.77 4.64
N VAL A 47 0.04 5.91 3.87
CA VAL A 47 -0.84 4.80 3.50
C VAL A 47 -0.82 4.65 1.99
N LYS A 48 -0.84 3.42 1.48
CA LYS A 48 -0.99 3.18 0.03
C LYS A 48 -2.34 3.77 -0.44
N ARG A 49 -2.34 4.51 -1.54
CA ARG A 49 -3.57 5.05 -2.13
C ARG A 49 -4.56 3.94 -2.49
N SER A 50 -4.06 2.84 -3.05
CA SER A 50 -4.87 1.68 -3.41
C SER A 50 -5.58 1.05 -2.21
N VAL A 51 -4.95 1.06 -1.02
CA VAL A 51 -5.58 0.64 0.25
C VAL A 51 -6.75 1.55 0.58
N LEU A 52 -6.57 2.87 0.52
CA LEU A 52 -7.63 3.82 0.82
C LEU A 52 -8.81 3.71 -0.16
N VAL A 53 -8.54 3.48 -1.45
CA VAL A 53 -9.58 3.28 -2.46
C VAL A 53 -10.35 1.98 -2.19
N LEU A 54 -9.65 0.89 -1.85
CA LEU A 54 -10.29 -0.38 -1.53
C LEU A 54 -11.10 -0.31 -0.24
N GLU A 55 -10.61 0.37 0.79
CA GLU A 55 -11.36 0.61 2.05
C GLU A 55 -12.61 1.45 1.81
N ALA A 56 -12.52 2.48 0.96
CA ALA A 56 -13.68 3.27 0.56
C ALA A 56 -14.71 2.42 -0.20
N LYS A 57 -14.27 1.53 -1.10
CA LYS A 57 -15.13 0.58 -1.82
C LYS A 57 -15.82 -0.39 -0.87
N LEU A 58 -15.09 -0.93 0.11
CA LEU A 58 -15.59 -1.93 1.06
C LEU A 58 -16.38 -1.29 2.22
N SER A 59 -16.33 0.04 2.38
CA SER A 59 -16.83 0.78 3.55
C SER A 59 -16.36 0.19 4.89
N ARG A 60 -15.17 -0.41 4.91
CA ARG A 60 -14.51 -0.96 6.11
C ARG A 60 -13.00 -0.96 5.91
N TYR A 61 -12.25 -1.00 7.01
CA TYR A 61 -10.80 -1.19 6.97
C TYR A 61 -10.42 -2.58 6.46
N LEU A 62 -9.27 -2.69 5.78
CA LEU A 62 -8.71 -3.99 5.40
C LEU A 62 -8.41 -4.82 6.64
N ARG A 63 -8.79 -6.10 6.62
CA ARG A 63 -8.48 -7.02 7.73
C ARG A 63 -6.98 -7.28 7.83
N ASP A 64 -6.52 -7.65 9.02
CA ASP A 64 -5.14 -8.10 9.21
C ASP A 64 -4.85 -9.37 8.41
N GLY A 65 -3.70 -9.39 7.75
CA GLY A 65 -3.33 -10.45 6.81
C GLY A 65 -3.98 -10.35 5.43
N TYR A 66 -4.63 -9.22 5.09
CA TYR A 66 -5.09 -8.94 3.73
C TYR A 66 -4.33 -7.76 3.14
N ASP A 67 -3.97 -7.89 1.86
CA ASP A 67 -3.26 -6.91 1.06
C ASP A 67 -4.08 -6.55 -0.19
N CYS A 68 -3.91 -5.31 -0.67
CA CYS A 68 -4.44 -4.89 -1.96
C CYS A 68 -3.59 -5.44 -3.10
N HIS A 69 -4.23 -6.17 -4.01
CA HIS A 69 -3.63 -6.64 -5.24
C HIS A 69 -4.24 -5.90 -6.43
N HIS A 70 -3.41 -5.53 -7.41
CA HIS A 70 -3.88 -4.93 -8.66
C HIS A 70 -4.15 -6.07 -9.65
N ILE A 71 -5.33 -6.09 -10.26
CA ILE A 71 -5.74 -7.17 -11.19
C ILE A 71 -4.98 -7.05 -12.52
N ASP A 72 -4.85 -5.83 -13.04
CA ASP A 72 -4.19 -5.51 -14.32
C ASP A 72 -2.65 -5.43 -14.23
N ASP A 73 -2.05 -5.77 -13.08
CA ASP A 73 -0.62 -5.57 -12.73
C ASP A 73 -0.12 -4.10 -12.80
N ASN A 74 -0.96 -3.19 -13.28
CA ASN A 74 -0.68 -1.77 -13.36
C ASN A 74 -0.83 -1.07 -12.00
N LYS A 75 0.30 -0.83 -11.35
CA LYS A 75 0.43 -0.22 -10.01
C LYS A 75 -0.03 1.25 -9.93
N LEU A 76 -0.23 1.90 -11.07
CA LEU A 76 -0.74 3.28 -11.14
C LEU A 76 -2.26 3.34 -11.33
N ASN A 77 -2.88 2.20 -11.69
CA ASN A 77 -4.32 2.13 -11.87
C ASN A 77 -5.00 1.82 -10.53
N ASP A 78 -5.23 2.88 -9.75
CA ASP A 78 -5.91 2.84 -8.45
C ASP A 78 -7.44 2.67 -8.56
N SER A 79 -7.99 2.26 -9.70
CA SER A 79 -9.45 2.10 -9.84
C SER A 79 -9.98 1.05 -8.87
N PRO A 80 -11.07 1.30 -8.13
CA PRO A 80 -11.60 0.35 -7.14
C PRO A 80 -11.97 -1.01 -7.75
N GLU A 81 -12.33 -1.03 -9.04
CA GLU A 81 -12.64 -2.24 -9.80
C GLU A 81 -11.39 -3.05 -10.16
N ASN A 82 -10.24 -2.39 -10.29
CA ASN A 82 -8.94 -3.01 -10.56
C ASN A 82 -8.22 -3.48 -9.26
N LEU A 83 -8.83 -3.25 -8.10
CA LEU A 83 -8.27 -3.58 -6.80
C LEU A 83 -9.02 -4.74 -6.16
N GLU A 84 -8.25 -5.75 -5.74
CA GLU A 84 -8.77 -6.95 -5.09
C GLU A 84 -8.16 -7.11 -3.68
N GLU A 85 -9.00 -7.45 -2.71
CA GLU A 85 -8.58 -7.85 -1.36
C GLU A 85 -8.05 -9.29 -1.43
N LYS A 86 -6.72 -9.47 -1.40
CA LYS A 86 -6.09 -10.81 -1.34
C LYS A 86 -5.52 -11.07 0.04
N ARG A 87 -5.74 -12.28 0.55
CA ARG A 87 -5.10 -12.71 1.79
C ARG A 87 -3.61 -12.94 1.54
N HIS A 88 -2.77 -12.32 2.36
CA HIS A 88 -1.35 -12.64 2.45
C HIS A 88 -1.22 -13.88 3.33
N ASP A 89 -1.42 -15.06 2.73
CA ASP A 89 -1.12 -16.33 3.40
C ASP A 89 0.39 -16.39 3.65
N MET A 90 0.80 -16.15 4.90
CA MET A 90 2.17 -16.20 5.42
C MET A 90 2.82 -17.59 5.36
N HIS A 91 2.33 -18.52 4.54
CA HIS A 91 2.96 -19.81 4.27
C HIS A 91 2.95 -20.09 2.77
N ALA A 92 4.06 -19.71 2.11
CA ALA A 92 4.42 -20.23 0.81
C ALA A 92 4.66 -21.74 0.92
N SER A 93 3.62 -22.53 0.68
CA SER A 93 3.73 -23.97 0.44
C SER A 93 2.78 -24.40 -0.68
N ILE A 94 2.65 -23.57 -1.71
CA ILE A 94 2.15 -24.05 -2.99
C ILE A 94 3.38 -24.62 -3.72
N ARG A 95 3.58 -25.95 -3.62
CA ARG A 95 4.31 -26.69 -4.65
C ARG A 95 3.61 -26.36 -5.97
N LYS A 96 4.25 -25.57 -6.85
CA LYS A 96 3.79 -25.39 -8.22
C LYS A 96 3.90 -26.75 -8.91
N GLU A 97 2.88 -27.57 -8.82
CA GLU A 97 2.74 -28.74 -9.67
C GLU A 97 2.57 -28.20 -11.10
N ARG A 98 3.68 -28.23 -11.85
CA ARG A 98 3.68 -28.00 -13.29
C ARG A 98 2.82 -29.09 -13.91
N ARG A 99 1.51 -28.85 -14.09
CA ARG A 99 0.70 -29.64 -15.02
C ARG A 99 1.13 -29.29 -16.44
N GLY A 100 2.23 -29.89 -16.88
CA GLY A 100 2.36 -30.33 -18.25
C GLY A 100 1.52 -31.59 -18.40
N ASN A 101 0.37 -31.46 -19.03
CA ASN A 101 -0.39 -32.55 -19.63
C ASN A 101 -1.09 -31.84 -20.79
N GLY A 102 -0.69 -31.99 -22.04
CA GLY A 102 -0.33 -33.19 -22.75
C GLY A 102 -1.00 -33.00 -24.10
N THR A 103 -0.23 -33.22 -25.15
CA THR A 103 -0.59 -33.16 -26.56
C THR A 103 -1.89 -33.92 -26.90
N GLU A 104 -2.48 -33.50 -28.03
CA GLU A 104 -3.29 -34.31 -28.95
C GLU A 104 -4.81 -34.43 -28.68
N VAL A 105 -5.60 -33.82 -29.58
CA VAL A 105 -6.82 -34.42 -30.14
C VAL A 105 -6.97 -33.99 -31.62
N ASP A 106 -6.86 -35.00 -32.48
CA ASP A 106 -7.24 -35.18 -33.91
C ASP A 106 -6.94 -34.08 -34.95
#